data_AF-A0A1M5K7G4-F1
#
_entry.id   AF-A0A1M5K7G4-F1
#
_cell.length_a   1.000
_cell.length_b   1.000
_cell.length_c   1.000
_cell.angle_alpha   90.00
_cell.angle_beta   90.00
_cell.angle_gamma   90.00
#
_symmetry.space_group_name_H-M   'P 1'
#
loop_
_entity.id
_entity.type
_entity.pdbx_description
1 polymer ?
#
loop_
_entity_poly.entity_id
_entity_poly.type
_entity_poly.pdbx_seq_one_letter_code
_entity_poly.pdbx_strand_id
1 'polypeptide(L)'
;MAYAVAAYLHFVAIFLLFSLLVLEHQLFRLPLNFKRARSLFRVDLAFGIAAGFVLVTGAARAMRYGKGLDYYLNNSFFHAKVGLFVAVALLSIYPTVTFLKWRPALKAGQVPSITPSAARWVKTVIRIELLALLLIPLLATFMARGLGVIPQ
;
A
#
# COMPACT_ATOMS: atom_id res chain seq x y z
N MET A 1 -23.58 10.19 -11.49
CA MET A 1 -22.87 8.96 -11.91
C MET A 1 -21.36 9.06 -11.75
N ALA A 2 -20.67 10.06 -12.32
CA ALA A 2 -19.20 10.17 -12.25
C ALA A 2 -18.58 10.12 -10.84
N TYR A 3 -19.19 10.81 -9.86
CA TYR A 3 -18.75 10.78 -8.45
C TYR A 3 -18.74 9.36 -7.85
N ALA A 4 -19.79 8.58 -8.11
CA ALA A 4 -19.91 7.21 -7.63
C ALA A 4 -18.88 6.29 -8.29
N VAL A 5 -18.66 6.44 -9.59
CA VAL A 5 -17.63 5.68 -10.33
C VAL A 5 -16.23 6.00 -9.80
N ALA A 6 -15.90 7.28 -9.58
CA ALA A 6 -14.60 7.66 -9.02
C ALA A 6 -14.38 7.10 -7.61
N ALA A 7 -15.42 7.08 -6.77
CA ALA A 7 -15.37 6.44 -5.45
C ALA A 7 -15.17 4.93 -5.56
N TYR A 8 -15.92 4.26 -6.42
CA TYR A 8 -15.83 2.81 -6.64
C TYR A 8 -14.44 2.40 -7.13
N LEU A 9 -13.89 3.09 -8.13
CA LEU A 9 -12.54 2.82 -8.65
C LEU A 9 -11.47 2.98 -7.56
N HIS A 10 -11.61 3.98 -6.69
CA HIS A 10 -10.70 4.15 -5.56
C HIS A 10 -10.81 3.00 -4.55
N PHE A 11 -12.02 2.51 -4.26
CA PHE A 11 -12.22 1.35 -3.38
C PHE A 11 -11.62 0.07 -3.99
N VAL A 12 -11.83 -0.17 -5.29
CA VAL A 12 -11.20 -1.29 -6.00
C VAL A 12 -9.67 -1.20 -5.90
N ALA A 13 -9.08 -0.02 -6.09
CA ALA A 13 -7.64 0.18 -5.94
C ALA A 13 -7.14 -0.13 -4.52
N ILE A 14 -7.88 0.30 -3.49
CA ILE A 14 -7.55 0.00 -2.07
C ILE A 14 -7.64 -1.50 -1.79
N PHE A 15 -8.70 -2.17 -2.25
CA PHE A 15 -8.85 -3.61 -2.05
C PHE A 15 -7.77 -4.41 -2.78
N LEU A 16 -7.40 -3.99 -3.99
CA LEU A 16 -6.29 -4.59 -4.73
C LEU A 16 -4.97 -4.41 -3.96
N LEU A 17 -4.69 -3.18 -3.50
CA LEU A 17 -3.50 -2.86 -2.70
C LEU A 17 -3.39 -3.75 -1.46
N PHE A 18 -4.47 -3.80 -0.66
CA PHE A 18 -4.51 -4.61 0.56
C PHE A 18 -4.35 -6.11 0.26
N SER A 19 -5.02 -6.60 -0.78
CA SER A 19 -4.94 -8.01 -1.18
C SER A 19 -3.53 -8.41 -1.61
N LEU A 20 -2.83 -7.55 -2.37
CA LEU A 20 -1.46 -7.79 -2.80
C LEU A 20 -0.49 -7.83 -1.63
N LEU A 21 -0.64 -6.92 -0.65
CA LEU A 21 0.20 -6.92 0.54
C LEU A 21 -0.02 -8.16 1.43
N VAL A 22 -1.29 -8.61 1.55
CA VAL A 22 -1.61 -9.89 2.22
C VAL A 22 -0.98 -11.07 1.48
N LEU A 23 -1.03 -11.08 0.14
CA LEU A 23 -0.37 -12.13 -0.66
C LEU A 23 1.14 -12.11 -0.49
N GLU A 24 1.76 -10.92 -0.44
CA GLU A 24 3.19 -10.77 -0.19
C GLU A 24 3.57 -11.37 1.17
N HIS A 25 2.80 -11.05 2.22
CA HIS A 25 2.96 -11.62 3.56
C HIS A 25 2.88 -13.16 3.56
N GLN A 26 1.89 -13.73 2.85
CA GLN A 26 1.69 -15.17 2.77
C GLN A 26 2.78 -15.88 1.95
N LEU A 27 3.26 -15.25 0.89
CA LEU A 27 4.32 -15.78 0.04
C LEU A 27 5.69 -15.73 0.73
N PHE A 28 5.91 -14.74 1.60
CA PHE A 28 7.15 -14.56 2.35
C PHE A 28 7.25 -15.53 3.54
N ARG A 29 7.46 -16.81 3.22
CA ARG A 29 7.70 -17.89 4.18
C ARG A 29 8.98 -18.66 3.84
N LEU A 30 9.87 -18.79 4.82
CA LEU A 30 11.12 -19.53 4.71
C LEU A 30 10.91 -21.04 5.01
N PRO A 31 11.72 -21.94 4.41
CA PRO A 31 12.67 -21.66 3.32
C PRO A 31 11.93 -21.27 2.04
N LEU A 32 12.50 -20.38 1.22
CA LEU A 32 11.92 -20.00 -0.07
C LEU A 32 12.22 -21.08 -1.12
N ASN A 33 11.31 -21.23 -2.08
CA ASN A 33 11.58 -21.93 -3.31
C ASN A 33 11.53 -20.95 -4.48
N PHE A 34 12.05 -21.35 -5.64
CA PHE A 34 12.12 -20.50 -6.83
C PHE A 34 10.76 -19.91 -7.22
N LYS A 35 9.70 -20.73 -7.24
CA LYS A 35 8.35 -20.30 -7.61
C LYS A 35 7.83 -19.21 -6.66
N ARG A 36 8.00 -19.37 -5.34
CA ARG A 36 7.59 -18.36 -4.35
C ARG A 36 8.41 -17.09 -4.44
N ALA A 37 9.72 -17.19 -4.59
CA ALA A 37 10.58 -16.00 -4.76
C ALA A 37 10.23 -15.21 -6.03
N ARG A 38 9.94 -15.89 -7.14
CA ARG A 38 9.47 -15.26 -8.38
C ARG A 38 8.07 -14.64 -8.24
N SER A 39 7.17 -15.29 -7.49
CA SER A 39 5.85 -14.72 -7.21
C SER A 39 5.93 -13.50 -6.29
N LEU A 40 6.78 -13.51 -5.25
CA LEU A 40 7.04 -12.35 -4.40
C LEU A 40 7.45 -11.13 -5.21
N PHE A 41 8.46 -11.27 -6.07
CA PHE A 41 8.92 -10.19 -6.95
C PHE A 41 7.78 -9.61 -7.81
N ARG A 42 6.89 -10.44 -8.36
CA ARG A 42 5.77 -9.97 -9.18
C ARG A 42 4.66 -9.31 -8.36
N VAL A 43 4.37 -9.86 -7.18
CA VAL A 43 3.35 -9.34 -6.27
C VAL A 43 3.77 -7.99 -5.70
N ASP A 44 5.03 -7.84 -5.29
CA ASP A 44 5.59 -6.56 -4.83
C ASP A 44 5.55 -5.48 -5.93
N LEU A 45 5.91 -5.82 -7.18
CA LEU A 45 5.76 -4.89 -8.30
C LEU A 45 4.29 -4.49 -8.52
N ALA A 46 3.37 -5.45 -8.48
CA ALA A 46 1.95 -5.19 -8.62
C ALA A 46 1.40 -4.35 -7.45
N PHE A 47 1.91 -4.56 -6.23
CA PHE A 47 1.58 -3.77 -5.05
C PHE A 47 1.98 -2.30 -5.25
N GLY A 48 3.20 -2.04 -5.73
CA GLY A 48 3.66 -0.69 -6.07
C GLY A 48 2.79 -0.01 -7.14
N ILE A 49 2.37 -0.74 -8.17
CA ILE A 49 1.44 -0.23 -9.20
C ILE A 49 0.06 0.07 -8.59
N ALA A 50 -0.46 -0.82 -7.75
CA ALA A 50 -1.73 -0.61 -7.05
C ALA A 50 -1.68 0.63 -6.13
N ALA A 51 -0.54 0.88 -5.47
CA ALA A 51 -0.34 2.08 -4.67
C ALA A 51 -0.43 3.35 -5.53
N GLY A 52 0.16 3.32 -6.73
CA GLY A 52 0.00 4.37 -7.73
C GLY A 52 -1.47 4.64 -8.09
N PHE A 53 -2.26 3.58 -8.33
CA PHE A 53 -3.69 3.73 -8.60
C PHE A 53 -4.46 4.32 -7.41
N VAL A 54 -4.16 3.91 -6.18
CA VAL A 54 -4.76 4.49 -4.97
C VAL A 54 -4.47 5.98 -4.88
N LEU A 55 -3.22 6.40 -5.14
CA LEU A 55 -2.82 7.80 -5.10
C LEU A 55 -3.55 8.63 -6.16
N VAL A 56 -3.54 8.18 -7.42
CA VAL A 56 -4.17 8.88 -8.55
C VAL A 56 -5.68 9.01 -8.34
N THR A 57 -6.35 7.91 -8.01
CA THR A 57 -7.80 7.93 -7.76
C THR A 57 -8.16 8.73 -6.51
N GLY A 58 -7.34 8.67 -5.45
CA GLY A 58 -7.52 9.46 -4.23
C GLY A 58 -7.39 10.96 -4.47
N ALA A 59 -6.38 11.38 -5.23
CA ALA A 59 -6.19 12.77 -5.64
C ALA A 59 -7.36 13.27 -6.50
N ALA A 60 -7.80 12.47 -7.47
CA ALA A 60 -8.97 12.81 -8.28
C ALA A 60 -10.23 13.02 -7.43
N ARG A 61 -10.43 12.20 -6.39
CA ARG A 61 -11.52 12.37 -5.43
C ARG A 61 -11.37 13.64 -4.59
N ALA A 62 -10.18 13.95 -4.11
CA ALA A 62 -9.96 15.16 -3.31
C ALA A 62 -10.19 16.44 -4.12
N MET A 63 -9.79 16.46 -5.39
CA MET A 63 -9.82 17.65 -6.23
C MET A 63 -11.15 17.87 -6.96
N ARG A 64 -11.82 16.81 -7.44
CA ARG A 64 -12.97 16.94 -8.37
C ARG A 64 -14.22 16.15 -7.93
N TYR A 65 -14.03 14.96 -7.37
CA TYR A 65 -15.13 14.00 -7.16
C TYR A 65 -15.46 13.77 -5.67
N GLY A 66 -15.27 14.79 -4.84
CA GLY A 66 -15.40 14.72 -3.38
C GLY A 66 -16.11 15.94 -2.79
N LYS A 67 -15.79 16.24 -1.52
CA LYS A 67 -16.38 17.35 -0.75
C LYS A 67 -15.75 18.73 -1.04
N GLY A 68 -14.95 18.84 -2.09
CA GLY A 68 -14.14 20.02 -2.40
C GLY A 68 -12.76 19.98 -1.71
N LEU A 69 -11.75 20.55 -2.37
CA LEU A 69 -10.36 20.48 -1.89
C LEU A 69 -10.18 21.14 -0.52
N ASP A 70 -10.84 22.28 -0.30
CA ASP A 70 -10.76 23.04 0.96
C ASP A 70 -11.18 22.22 2.18
N TYR A 71 -12.26 21.44 2.05
CA TYR A 71 -12.70 20.52 3.10
C TYR A 71 -11.63 19.50 3.49
N TYR A 72 -10.91 18.95 2.51
CA TYR A 72 -9.87 17.96 2.76
C TYR A 72 -8.64 18.59 3.41
N LEU A 73 -8.21 19.76 2.92
CA LEU A 73 -7.03 20.46 3.45
C LEU A 73 -7.27 20.98 4.87
N ASN A 74 -8.50 21.33 5.23
CA ASN A 74 -8.88 21.73 6.60
C ASN A 74 -9.40 20.55 7.44
N ASN A 75 -8.88 19.32 7.23
CA ASN A 75 -9.28 18.15 8.02
C ASN A 75 -8.07 17.32 8.51
N SER A 76 -7.91 17.20 9.83
CA SER A 76 -6.81 16.46 10.45
C SER A 76 -6.79 14.97 10.09
N PHE A 77 -7.95 14.33 9.93
CA PHE A 77 -8.02 12.93 9.50
C PHE A 77 -7.67 12.74 8.03
N PHE A 78 -7.85 13.76 7.18
CA PHE A 78 -7.33 13.73 5.81
C PHE A 78 -5.79 13.74 5.81
N HIS A 79 -5.17 14.62 6.59
CA HIS A 79 -3.71 14.65 6.74
C HIS A 79 -3.17 13.35 7.33
N ALA A 80 -3.81 12.83 8.38
CA ALA A 80 -3.39 11.59 9.03
C ALA A 80 -3.41 10.39 8.08
N LYS A 81 -4.48 10.21 7.29
CA LYS A 81 -4.58 9.08 6.35
C LYS A 81 -3.61 9.21 5.18
N VAL A 82 -3.35 10.43 4.69
CA VAL A 82 -2.35 10.68 3.64
C VAL A 82 -0.94 10.44 4.19
N GLY A 83 -0.65 10.93 5.40
CA GLY A 83 0.60 10.66 6.10
C GLY A 83 0.85 9.16 6.32
N LEU A 84 -0.17 8.41 6.75
CA LEU A 84 -0.08 6.95 6.85
C LEU A 84 0.18 6.27 5.50
N PHE A 85 -0.50 6.72 4.44
CA PHE A 85 -0.27 6.18 3.09
C PHE A 85 1.18 6.42 2.63
N VAL A 86 1.72 7.62 2.87
CA VAL A 86 3.12 7.95 2.58
C VAL A 86 4.07 7.11 3.44
N ALA A 87 3.79 6.94 4.74
CA ALA A 87 4.59 6.10 5.62
C ALA A 87 4.64 4.64 5.15
N VAL A 88 3.51 4.08 4.72
CA VAL A 88 3.45 2.74 4.10
C VAL A 88 4.31 2.68 2.84
N ALA A 89 4.20 3.67 1.95
CA ALA A 89 5.00 3.71 0.71
C ALA A 89 6.52 3.82 0.99
N LEU A 90 6.92 4.53 2.04
CA LEU A 90 8.33 4.62 2.45
C LEU A 90 8.83 3.32 3.08
N LEU A 91 8.02 2.69 3.93
CA LEU A 91 8.32 1.38 4.51
C LEU A 91 8.51 0.33 3.41
N SER A 92 7.68 0.38 2.36
CA SER A 92 7.69 -0.64 1.30
C SER A 92 8.93 -0.61 0.44
N ILE A 93 9.71 0.48 0.49
CA ILE A 93 11.01 0.55 -0.18
C ILE A 93 11.92 -0.59 0.29
N TYR A 94 11.88 -0.98 1.57
CA TYR A 94 12.73 -2.04 2.10
C TYR A 94 12.46 -3.43 1.49
N PRO A 95 11.24 -3.99 1.54
CA PRO A 95 10.91 -5.24 0.85
C PRO A 95 11.12 -5.13 -0.67
N THR A 96 10.70 -4.03 -1.30
CA THR A 96 10.87 -3.83 -2.74
C THR A 96 12.35 -3.90 -3.15
N VAL A 97 13.24 -3.16 -2.48
CA VAL A 97 14.69 -3.23 -2.78
C VAL A 97 15.25 -4.63 -2.53
N THR A 98 14.77 -5.33 -1.50
CA THR A 98 15.18 -6.71 -1.20
C THR A 98 14.81 -7.65 -2.35
N PHE A 99 13.57 -7.59 -2.85
CA PHE A 99 13.12 -8.47 -3.93
C PHE A 99 13.70 -8.07 -5.28
N LEU A 100 13.91 -6.77 -5.54
CA LEU A 100 14.60 -6.29 -6.74
C LEU A 100 16.02 -6.86 -6.85
N LYS A 101 16.76 -6.96 -5.74
CA LYS A 101 18.09 -7.59 -5.69
C LYS A 101 18.06 -9.08 -6.05
N TRP A 102 16.92 -9.75 -5.98
CA TRP A 102 16.79 -11.15 -6.38
C TRP A 102 16.67 -11.34 -7.90
N ARG A 103 16.45 -10.27 -8.66
CA ARG A 103 16.25 -10.33 -10.12
C ARG A 103 17.33 -11.13 -10.87
N PRO A 104 18.65 -10.99 -10.59
CA PRO A 104 19.67 -11.79 -11.27
C PRO A 104 19.56 -13.29 -10.96
N ALA A 105 19.39 -13.66 -9.69
CA ALA A 105 19.24 -15.06 -9.28
C ALA A 105 17.98 -15.69 -9.88
N LEU A 106 16.86 -14.94 -9.89
CA LEU A 106 15.61 -15.39 -10.51
C LEU A 106 15.74 -15.59 -12.02
N LYS A 107 16.51 -14.74 -12.71
CA LYS A 107 16.82 -14.93 -14.14
C LYS A 107 17.67 -16.17 -14.40
N ALA A 108 18.57 -16.51 -13.48
CA ALA A 108 19.42 -17.69 -13.56
C ALA A 108 18.72 -19.00 -13.11
N GLY A 109 17.42 -18.96 -12.77
CA GLY A 109 16.71 -20.14 -12.28
C GLY A 109 17.06 -20.53 -10.84
N GLN A 110 17.77 -19.66 -10.10
CA GLN A 110 18.26 -19.94 -8.76
C GLN A 110 17.34 -19.38 -7.68
N VAL A 111 17.33 -20.03 -6.52
CA VAL A 111 16.62 -19.53 -5.34
C VAL A 111 17.47 -18.42 -4.70
N PRO A 112 16.95 -17.19 -4.55
CA PRO A 112 17.70 -16.14 -3.89
C PRO A 112 17.93 -16.46 -2.42
N SER A 113 19.11 -16.10 -1.92
CA SER A 113 19.44 -16.21 -0.50
C SER A 113 19.02 -14.94 0.24
N ILE A 114 18.61 -15.10 1.49
CA ILE A 114 18.33 -14.00 2.41
C ILE A 114 18.79 -14.40 3.81
N THR A 115 19.44 -13.48 4.51
CA THR A 115 19.90 -13.74 5.88
C THR A 115 18.70 -13.82 6.83
N PRO A 116 18.78 -14.57 7.95
CA PRO A 116 17.71 -14.63 8.93
C PRO A 116 17.32 -13.26 9.49
N SER A 117 18.29 -12.35 9.66
CA SER A 117 18.05 -10.98 10.14
C SER A 117 17.25 -10.15 9.13
N ALA A 118 17.66 -10.14 7.86
CA ALA A 118 16.94 -9.42 6.80
C ALA A 118 15.52 -10.00 6.62
N ALA A 119 15.37 -11.33 6.69
CA ALA A 119 14.06 -11.95 6.58
C ALA A 119 13.11 -11.57 7.73
N ARG A 120 13.62 -11.44 8.96
CA ARG A 120 12.82 -10.92 10.08
C ARG A 120 12.34 -9.49 9.80
N TRP A 121 13.24 -8.61 9.34
CA TRP A 121 12.88 -7.23 9.03
C TRP A 121 11.86 -7.11 7.90
N VAL A 122 12.02 -7.85 6.79
CA VAL A 122 11.04 -7.87 5.69
C VAL A 122 9.65 -8.25 6.22
N LYS A 123 9.57 -9.34 7.01
CA LYS A 123 8.29 -9.79 7.59
C LYS A 123 7.68 -8.76 8.54
N THR A 124 8.51 -8.10 9.36
CA THR A 124 8.04 -7.07 10.29
C THR A 124 7.52 -5.84 9.55
N VAL A 125 8.25 -5.37 8.53
CA VAL A 125 7.83 -4.24 7.69
C VAL A 125 6.47 -4.52 7.05
N ILE A 126 6.30 -5.67 6.38
CA ILE A 126 5.02 -6.05 5.76
C ILE A 126 3.87 -6.08 6.78
N ARG A 127 4.12 -6.54 8.01
CA ARG A 127 3.11 -6.54 9.09
C ARG A 127 2.74 -5.13 9.55
N ILE A 128 3.72 -4.24 9.68
CA ILE A 128 3.50 -2.83 10.04
C ILE A 128 2.69 -2.16 8.93
N GLU A 129 3.03 -2.40 7.66
CA GLU A 129 2.29 -1.89 6.51
C GLU A 129 0.85 -2.37 6.49
N LEU A 130 0.60 -3.66 6.75
CA LEU A 130 -0.76 -4.21 6.84
C LEU A 130 -1.58 -3.51 7.93
N LEU A 131 -0.99 -3.29 9.11
CA LEU A 131 -1.65 -2.58 10.20
C LEU A 131 -1.93 -1.13 9.82
N ALA A 132 -0.96 -0.43 9.25
CA ALA A 132 -1.11 0.96 8.82
C ALA A 132 -2.16 1.11 7.71
N LEU A 133 -2.16 0.22 6.71
CA LEU A 133 -3.18 0.18 5.66
C LEU A 133 -4.58 -0.07 6.21
N LEU A 134 -4.72 -0.89 7.26
CA LEU A 134 -6.02 -1.14 7.90
C LEU A 134 -6.58 0.11 8.60
N LEU A 135 -5.72 1.00 9.10
CA LEU A 135 -6.14 2.25 9.75
C LEU A 135 -6.60 3.32 8.74
N ILE A 136 -6.09 3.30 7.51
CA ILE A 136 -6.42 4.32 6.49
C ILE A 136 -7.93 4.40 6.21
N PRO A 137 -8.67 3.30 5.95
CA PRO A 137 -10.12 3.32 5.80
C PRO A 137 -10.84 3.86 7.04
N LEU A 138 -10.39 3.50 8.25
CA LEU A 138 -10.98 4.01 9.48
C LEU A 138 -10.91 5.55 9.55
N LEU A 139 -9.73 6.13 9.32
CA LEU A 139 -9.55 7.58 9.27
C LEU A 139 -10.39 8.22 8.15
N ALA A 140 -10.50 7.56 7.00
CA ALA A 140 -11.37 8.00 5.93
C ALA A 140 -12.85 8.01 6.33
N THR A 141 -13.32 7.06 7.16
CA THR A 141 -14.70 7.06 7.68
C THR A 141 -14.95 8.20 8.66
N PHE A 142 -14.02 8.47 9.59
CA PHE A 142 -14.12 9.60 10.51
C PHE A 142 -14.17 10.93 9.77
N MET A 143 -13.21 11.14 8.86
CA MET A 143 -13.18 12.29 7.97
C MET A 143 -14.51 12.41 7.22
N ALA A 144 -15.02 11.34 6.59
CA ALA A 144 -16.26 11.40 5.80
C ALA A 144 -17.49 11.84 6.61
N ARG A 145 -17.49 11.63 7.94
CA ARG A 145 -18.55 12.07 8.85
C ARG A 145 -18.34 13.48 9.43
N GLY A 146 -17.33 14.22 8.96
CA GLY A 146 -17.08 15.59 9.41
C GLY A 146 -16.26 15.69 10.69
N LEU A 147 -15.73 14.58 11.22
CA LEU A 147 -14.80 14.63 12.33
C LEU A 147 -13.44 15.19 11.85
N GLY A 148 -12.71 15.85 12.75
CA GLY A 148 -11.37 16.37 12.49
C GLY A 148 -11.31 17.63 11.62
N VAL A 149 -12.45 18.30 11.36
CA VAL A 149 -12.45 19.62 10.71
C VAL A 149 -11.71 20.61 11.60
N ILE A 150 -10.74 21.31 11.03
CA ILE A 150 -9.93 22.33 11.69
C ILE A 150 -10.67 23.66 11.51
N PRO A 151 -11.01 24.37 12.60
CA PRO A 151 -11.60 25.70 12.51
C PRO A 151 -10.67 26.66 11.76
N GLN A 152 -11.24 27.49 10.88
CA GLN A 152 -10.55 28.60 10.25
C GLN A 152 -10.55 29.82 11.19
#